data_AF-A0A941TC63-F1
#
_entry.id   AF-A0A941TC63-F1
#
_cell.length_a   1.000
_cell.length_b   1.000
_cell.length_c   1.000
_cell.angle_alpha   90.00
_cell.angle_beta   90.00
_cell.angle_gamma   90.00
#
_symmetry.space_group_name_H-M   'P 1'
#
loop_
_entity.id
_entity.type
_entity.pdbx_description
1 polymer ?
#
loop_
_entity_poly.entity_id
_entity_poly.type
_entity_poly.pdbx_seq_one_letter_code
_entity_poly.pdbx_strand_id
1 'polypeptide(L)'
;MRGTIVGLFCSAASTFACAATFTFPVDHSATDHGQPLYVSDQTLISTIPSLKGTARRLLTCINPMFIPTSGTIEFAPVVTGDHLAQAKILNCQLKTPETLTCSDEEATGRPVVFDNESSESFALAPGTKMDEALEVFRAFRGSKAEYADEKAQPWIKGMPLRRIAREGAHYIVSFSDCGCSNNQVVEQRAGRFVVVKTRNGICI
;
A
#
# COMPACT_ATOMS: atom_id res chain seq x y z
N MET A 1 -3.65 24.85 8.30
CA MET A 1 -3.06 24.40 9.58
C MET A 1 -1.60 24.05 9.34
N ARG A 2 -0.66 24.48 10.21
CA ARG A 2 0.79 24.26 10.05
C ARG A 2 1.21 23.05 10.90
N GLY A 3 1.91 22.08 10.31
CA GLY A 3 2.55 20.98 11.06
C GLY A 3 3.73 21.48 11.87
N THR A 4 4.07 20.80 12.97
CA THR A 4 5.23 21.15 13.82
C THR A 4 6.28 20.06 13.70
N ILE A 5 7.52 20.45 13.41
CA ILE A 5 8.68 19.53 13.45
C ILE A 5 9.05 19.34 14.92
N VAL A 6 8.89 18.12 15.44
CA VAL A 6 9.21 17.81 16.84
C VAL A 6 10.37 16.81 16.87
N GLY A 7 11.58 17.34 16.86
CA GLY A 7 12.80 16.61 17.21
C GLY A 7 13.61 16.05 16.03
N LEU A 8 14.89 16.43 15.98
CA LEU A 8 15.94 15.75 15.23
C LEU A 8 16.89 15.15 16.29
N PHE A 9 16.63 13.92 16.75
CA PHE A 9 17.53 13.24 17.69
C PHE A 9 18.61 12.50 16.92
N CYS A 10 19.69 13.19 16.58
CA CYS A 10 20.90 12.57 16.04
C CYS A 10 21.89 12.29 17.19
N SER A 11 21.99 11.04 17.62
CA SER A 11 23.15 10.59 18.39
C SER A 11 24.37 10.58 17.47
N ALA A 12 25.41 11.32 17.83
CA ALA A 12 26.65 11.42 17.08
C ALA A 12 27.48 10.12 17.21
N ALA A 13 27.03 9.04 16.58
CA ALA A 13 27.84 7.86 16.30
C ALA A 13 27.12 6.98 15.27
N SER A 14 27.73 6.84 14.09
CA SER A 14 27.37 5.88 13.03
C SER A 14 26.09 6.21 12.26
N THR A 15 26.13 5.95 10.96
CA THR A 15 25.10 6.20 9.93
C THR A 15 23.78 5.45 10.19
N PHE A 16 23.05 5.84 11.23
CA PHE A 16 21.64 5.51 11.38
C PHE A 16 20.82 6.67 10.83
N ALA A 17 20.25 6.47 9.65
CA ALA A 17 19.22 7.36 9.13
C ALA A 17 18.07 7.39 10.16
N CYS A 18 18.00 8.45 10.95
CA CYS A 18 16.88 8.65 11.85
C CYS A 18 15.67 9.03 10.99
N ALA A 19 14.64 8.19 10.99
CA ALA A 19 13.38 8.50 10.34
C ALA A 19 12.85 9.83 10.86
N ALA A 20 12.70 10.82 9.98
CA ALA A 20 12.16 12.11 10.37
C ALA A 20 10.72 11.89 10.85
N THR A 21 10.41 12.35 12.06
CA THR A 21 9.09 12.18 12.66
C THR A 21 8.38 13.52 12.71
N PHE A 22 7.15 13.56 12.22
CA PHE A 22 6.35 14.77 12.07
C PHE A 22 5.05 14.65 12.86
N THR A 23 4.63 15.72 13.53
CA THR A 23 3.39 15.73 14.31
C THR A 23 2.38 16.73 13.75
N PHE A 24 1.14 16.27 13.64
CA PHE A 24 0.03 16.97 13.03
C PHE A 24 -1.19 16.97 13.96
N PRO A 25 -2.01 18.05 13.94
CA PRO A 25 -3.35 17.97 14.49
C PRO A 25 -4.20 17.00 13.65
N VAL A 26 -5.10 16.26 14.30
CA VAL A 26 -5.98 15.33 13.61
C VAL A 26 -7.07 16.06 12.82
N ASP A 27 -7.31 15.61 11.58
CA ASP A 27 -8.37 16.07 10.68
C ASP A 27 -9.34 14.93 10.37
N HIS A 28 -10.58 15.02 10.86
CA HIS A 28 -11.59 13.98 10.67
C HIS A 28 -12.44 14.14 9.40
N SER A 29 -12.06 15.04 8.48
CA SER A 29 -12.70 15.09 7.17
C SER A 29 -12.49 13.80 6.39
N ALA A 30 -13.44 13.47 5.51
CA ALA A 30 -13.38 12.27 4.68
C ALA A 30 -12.79 12.59 3.29
N THR A 31 -12.12 11.61 2.70
CA THR A 31 -11.76 11.61 1.28
C THR A 31 -13.01 11.43 0.40
N ASP A 32 -12.85 11.62 -0.90
CA ASP A 32 -13.81 11.22 -1.94
C ASP A 32 -14.16 9.72 -1.91
N HIS A 33 -13.30 8.90 -1.29
CA HIS A 33 -13.50 7.47 -1.05
C HIS A 33 -14.10 7.15 0.34
N GLY A 34 -14.55 8.16 1.09
CA GLY A 34 -15.23 7.98 2.38
C GLY A 34 -14.31 7.61 3.55
N GLN A 35 -12.98 7.62 3.35
CA GLN A 35 -12.01 7.29 4.39
C GLN A 35 -11.59 8.55 5.16
N PRO A 36 -11.43 8.50 6.48
CA PRO A 36 -10.93 9.64 7.25
C PRO A 36 -9.51 10.04 6.82
N LEU A 37 -9.28 11.34 6.66
CA LEU A 37 -7.99 11.89 6.28
C LEU A 37 -6.99 11.85 7.45
N TYR A 38 -7.42 11.99 8.69
CA TYR A 38 -6.58 12.20 9.89
C TYR A 38 -5.61 13.39 9.84
N VAL A 39 -5.24 13.90 8.67
CA VAL A 39 -4.44 15.09 8.40
C VAL A 39 -4.60 15.41 6.91
N SER A 40 -4.73 16.67 6.52
CA SER A 40 -4.89 17.02 5.10
C SER A 40 -3.64 16.73 4.26
N ASP A 41 -3.83 16.36 2.98
CA ASP A 41 -2.74 16.08 2.03
C ASP A 41 -1.83 17.29 1.83
N GLN A 42 -2.41 18.49 1.75
CA GLN A 42 -1.64 19.73 1.62
C GLN A 42 -0.70 19.94 2.81
N THR A 43 -1.14 19.64 4.03
CA THR A 43 -0.31 19.75 5.24
C THR A 43 0.82 18.71 5.22
N LEU A 44 0.52 17.46 4.83
CA LEU A 44 1.54 16.42 4.71
C LEU A 44 2.61 16.78 3.67
N ILE A 45 2.20 17.12 2.43
CA ILE A 45 3.11 17.40 1.31
C ILE A 45 3.96 18.65 1.58
N SER A 46 3.41 19.68 2.24
CA SER A 46 4.17 20.88 2.59
C SER A 46 5.14 20.70 3.75
N THR A 47 4.94 19.68 4.60
CA THR A 47 5.76 19.45 5.81
C THR A 47 6.79 18.35 5.59
N ILE A 48 6.47 17.31 4.82
CA ILE A 48 7.31 16.12 4.62
C ILE A 48 7.96 16.21 3.22
N PRO A 49 9.26 16.54 3.12
CA PRO A 49 9.90 16.79 1.82
C PRO A 49 9.84 15.60 0.87
N SER A 50 9.90 14.37 1.39
CA SER A 50 9.88 13.14 0.59
C SER A 50 8.57 12.90 -0.15
N LEU A 51 7.49 13.58 0.25
CA LEU A 51 6.18 13.53 -0.40
C LEU A 51 6.05 14.54 -1.55
N LYS A 52 7.03 15.42 -1.76
CA LYS A 52 6.98 16.38 -2.85
C LYS A 52 6.98 15.64 -4.19
N GLY A 53 5.98 15.91 -5.03
CA GLY A 53 5.80 15.25 -6.32
C GLY A 53 5.07 13.90 -6.26
N THR A 54 4.58 13.48 -5.08
CA THR A 54 3.57 12.42 -5.01
C THR A 54 2.25 12.94 -5.54
N ALA A 55 1.49 12.10 -6.26
CA ALA A 55 0.29 12.57 -6.96
C ALA A 55 -0.87 12.86 -6.01
N ARG A 56 -1.28 11.88 -5.20
CA ARG A 56 -2.37 11.98 -4.22
C ARG A 56 -2.31 10.87 -3.19
N ARG A 57 -2.97 11.03 -2.04
CA ARG A 57 -3.26 9.91 -1.14
C ARG A 57 -4.13 8.86 -1.83
N LEU A 58 -3.79 7.60 -1.66
CA LEU A 58 -4.62 6.46 -2.06
C LEU A 58 -5.44 5.94 -0.89
N LEU A 59 -4.85 5.91 0.31
CA LEU A 59 -5.45 5.21 1.43
C LEU A 59 -4.98 5.79 2.78
N THR A 60 -5.83 5.66 3.79
CA THR A 60 -5.46 5.87 5.19
C THR A 60 -6.02 4.76 6.03
N CYS A 61 -5.11 4.01 6.65
CA CYS A 61 -5.41 2.85 7.46
C CYS A 61 -4.96 3.10 8.87
N ILE A 62 -5.85 3.61 9.73
CA ILE A 62 -5.59 3.72 11.17
C ILE A 62 -6.38 2.64 11.89
N ASN A 63 -5.70 1.77 12.62
CA ASN A 63 -6.32 0.66 13.32
C ASN A 63 -6.32 0.91 14.84
N PRO A 64 -7.50 1.14 15.45
CA PRO A 64 -7.63 1.44 16.87
C PRO A 64 -7.42 0.22 17.78
N MET A 65 -7.29 -0.99 17.24
CA MET A 65 -7.00 -2.20 18.04
C MET A 65 -5.53 -2.30 18.44
N PHE A 66 -4.63 -1.56 17.79
CA PHE A 66 -3.25 -1.43 18.27
C PHE A 66 -3.20 -0.41 19.41
N ILE A 67 -2.39 -0.69 20.43
CA ILE A 67 -2.10 0.26 21.52
C ILE A 67 -0.59 0.52 21.50
N PRO A 68 -0.14 1.73 21.17
CA PRO A 68 -0.93 2.89 20.75
C PRO A 68 -1.56 2.71 19.35
N THR A 69 -2.69 3.38 19.10
CA THR A 69 -3.39 3.34 17.80
C THR A 69 -2.42 3.72 16.69
N SER A 70 -2.22 2.82 15.74
CA SER A 70 -1.22 2.97 14.69
C SER A 70 -1.78 2.57 13.33
N GLY A 71 -1.03 2.92 12.29
CA GLY A 71 -1.52 2.77 10.94
C GLY A 71 -0.59 3.34 9.88
N THR A 72 -1.11 3.46 8.66
CA THR A 72 -0.36 3.98 7.52
C THR A 72 -1.18 4.96 6.70
N ILE A 73 -0.48 5.90 6.06
CA ILE A 73 -1.02 6.74 4.99
C ILE A 73 -0.23 6.41 3.73
N GLU A 74 -0.94 5.93 2.70
CA GLU A 74 -0.35 5.52 1.43
C GLU A 74 -0.64 6.55 0.35
N PHE A 75 0.38 6.90 -0.42
CA PHE A 75 0.30 7.80 -1.55
C PHE A 75 0.51 7.06 -2.86
N ALA A 76 -0.04 7.64 -3.93
CA ALA A 76 0.17 7.18 -5.28
C ALA A 76 1.67 7.15 -5.59
N PRO A 77 2.17 6.05 -6.17
CA PRO A 77 3.59 5.89 -6.39
C PRO A 77 4.09 6.86 -7.45
N VAL A 78 5.33 7.31 -7.28
CA VAL A 78 6.02 8.20 -8.22
C VAL A 78 6.71 7.36 -9.27
N VAL A 79 6.42 7.61 -10.56
CA VAL A 79 7.03 6.85 -11.67
C VAL A 79 8.54 7.11 -11.69
N THR A 80 9.31 6.03 -11.72
CA THR A 80 10.78 6.05 -11.76
C THR A 80 11.35 5.37 -13.00
N GLY A 81 10.54 4.67 -13.78
CA GLY A 81 10.91 4.04 -15.05
C GLY A 81 9.74 3.32 -15.70
N ASP A 82 10.01 2.59 -16.78
CA ASP A 82 8.99 1.81 -17.50
C ASP A 82 8.37 0.76 -16.59
N HIS A 83 7.07 0.88 -16.35
CA HIS A 83 6.30 0.05 -15.41
C HIS A 83 6.81 0.05 -13.97
N LEU A 84 7.76 0.92 -13.61
CA LEU A 84 8.39 0.96 -12.28
C LEU A 84 8.10 2.29 -11.60
N ALA A 85 7.60 2.21 -10.36
CA ALA A 85 7.34 3.36 -9.54
C ALA A 85 7.75 3.11 -8.09
N GLN A 86 7.86 4.20 -7.33
CA GLN A 86 8.21 4.17 -5.93
C GLN A 86 6.99 4.54 -5.09
N ALA A 87 6.45 3.57 -4.36
CA ALA A 87 5.35 3.84 -3.42
C ALA A 87 5.84 4.70 -2.25
N LYS A 88 4.97 5.54 -1.71
CA LYS A 88 5.26 6.32 -0.50
C LYS A 88 4.24 5.98 0.57
N ILE A 89 4.73 5.48 1.70
CA ILE A 89 3.91 5.05 2.83
C ILE A 89 4.47 5.74 4.06
N LEU A 90 3.64 6.51 4.74
CA LEU A 90 3.95 7.02 6.07
C LEU A 90 3.45 6.02 7.10
N ASN A 91 4.29 5.70 8.08
CA ASN A 91 3.85 4.98 9.27
C ASN A 91 3.38 6.02 10.30
N CYS A 92 2.14 5.92 10.74
CA CYS A 92 1.52 6.91 11.61
C CYS A 92 0.97 6.30 12.89
N GLN A 93 0.93 7.10 13.94
CA GLN A 93 0.47 6.71 15.26
C GLN A 93 -0.29 7.87 15.90
N LEU A 94 -1.46 7.60 16.45
CA LEU A 94 -2.15 8.56 17.31
C LEU A 94 -1.44 8.60 18.66
N LYS A 95 -0.85 9.75 18.99
CA LYS A 95 -0.24 9.98 20.30
C LYS A 95 -1.29 10.39 21.33
N THR A 96 -2.27 11.17 20.89
CA THR A 96 -3.52 11.49 21.59
C THR A 96 -4.68 11.45 20.57
N PRO A 97 -5.95 11.49 20.99
CA PRO A 97 -7.08 11.57 20.04
C PRO A 97 -6.99 12.76 19.06
N GLU A 98 -6.26 13.81 19.44
CA GLU A 98 -6.12 15.07 18.70
C GLU A 98 -4.79 15.18 17.94
N THR A 99 -3.85 14.27 18.15
CA THR A 99 -2.50 14.35 17.57
C THR A 99 -2.05 13.08 16.88
N LEU A 100 -1.67 13.21 15.61
CA LEU A 100 -1.09 12.15 14.79
C LEU A 100 0.40 12.42 14.60
N THR A 101 1.21 11.42 14.87
CA THR A 101 2.64 11.43 14.58
C THR A 101 2.91 10.48 13.42
N CYS A 102 3.58 10.94 12.36
CA CYS A 102 3.95 10.12 11.22
C CYS A 102 5.47 10.13 11.04
N SER A 103 6.07 8.96 10.82
CA SER A 103 7.47 8.84 10.44
C SER A 103 7.61 8.76 8.92
N ASP A 104 8.50 9.60 8.40
CA ASP A 104 9.06 9.52 7.05
C ASP A 104 10.33 8.67 7.13
N GLU A 105 10.15 7.37 7.33
CA GLU A 105 11.23 6.44 7.05
C GLU A 105 11.53 6.52 5.56
N GLU A 106 12.64 7.17 5.20
CA GLU A 106 13.20 7.22 3.84
C GLU A 106 13.21 5.83 3.15
N ALA A 107 13.19 4.75 3.94
CA ALA A 107 13.40 3.35 3.57
C ALA A 107 12.20 2.58 2.99
N THR A 108 10.94 3.04 3.04
CA THR A 108 9.80 2.23 2.55
C THR A 108 9.27 2.66 1.20
N GLY A 109 10.08 3.40 0.45
CA GLY A 109 9.97 3.44 -1.00
C GLY A 109 10.09 2.02 -1.56
N ARG A 110 8.99 1.28 -1.54
CA ARG A 110 8.96 -0.07 -2.07
C ARG A 110 8.82 0.09 -3.57
N PRO A 111 9.71 -0.52 -4.37
CA PRO A 111 9.49 -0.57 -5.80
C PRO A 111 8.18 -1.31 -6.03
N VAL A 112 7.29 -0.65 -6.74
CA VAL A 112 6.02 -1.20 -7.19
C VAL A 112 6.00 -1.18 -8.71
N VAL A 113 5.27 -2.13 -9.26
CA VAL A 113 5.03 -2.28 -10.67
C VAL A 113 3.64 -1.75 -11.00
N PHE A 114 3.49 -1.09 -12.14
CA PHE A 114 2.21 -0.65 -12.67
C PHE A 114 2.11 -0.99 -14.17
N ASP A 115 0.89 -1.08 -14.69
CA ASP A 115 0.69 -1.30 -16.13
C ASP A 115 0.73 0.03 -16.90
N ASN A 116 -0.41 0.71 -17.05
CA ASN A 116 -0.50 2.01 -17.72
C ASN A 116 -0.77 3.17 -16.75
N GLU A 117 -1.40 2.88 -15.60
CA GLU A 117 -1.81 3.87 -14.61
C GLU A 117 -1.11 3.58 -13.28
N SER A 118 -0.28 4.51 -12.79
CA SER A 118 0.47 4.31 -11.54
C SER A 118 -0.41 4.31 -10.29
N SER A 119 -1.65 4.80 -10.37
CA SER A 119 -2.62 4.75 -9.27
C SER A 119 -3.02 3.33 -8.88
N GLU A 120 -2.82 2.36 -9.78
CA GLU A 120 -2.97 0.94 -9.49
C GLU A 120 -1.62 0.26 -9.70
N SER A 121 -1.01 -0.16 -8.58
CA SER A 121 0.31 -0.75 -8.59
C SER A 121 0.40 -1.92 -7.63
N PHE A 122 1.40 -2.77 -7.82
CA PHE A 122 1.61 -3.96 -7.01
C PHE A 122 3.09 -4.20 -6.76
N ALA A 123 3.41 -4.80 -5.62
CA ALA A 123 4.78 -5.24 -5.33
C ALA A 123 5.08 -6.60 -5.99
N LEU A 124 6.32 -6.78 -6.44
CA LEU A 124 6.84 -8.09 -6.82
C LEU A 124 7.42 -8.81 -5.60
N ALA A 125 7.11 -10.09 -5.45
CA ALA A 125 7.86 -10.95 -4.54
C ALA A 125 9.25 -11.30 -5.10
N PRO A 126 10.23 -11.61 -4.23
CA PRO A 126 11.51 -12.16 -4.67
C PRO A 126 11.34 -13.34 -5.64
N GLY A 127 12.10 -13.35 -6.74
CA GLY A 127 12.06 -14.40 -7.75
C GLY A 127 10.87 -14.34 -8.74
N THR A 128 10.00 -13.33 -8.65
CA THR A 128 8.89 -13.15 -9.59
C THR A 128 9.33 -12.24 -10.73
N LYS A 129 9.16 -12.67 -11.99
CA LYS A 129 9.48 -11.84 -13.16
C LYS A 129 8.39 -10.80 -13.41
N MET A 130 8.79 -9.59 -13.81
CA MET A 130 7.89 -8.46 -14.02
C MET A 130 6.89 -8.73 -15.15
N ASP A 131 7.35 -9.21 -16.31
CA ASP A 131 6.50 -9.43 -17.49
C ASP A 131 5.37 -10.44 -17.20
N GLU A 132 5.72 -11.56 -16.55
CA GLU A 132 4.76 -12.58 -16.11
C GLU A 132 3.73 -12.00 -15.11
N ALA A 133 4.20 -11.18 -14.16
CA ALA A 133 3.33 -10.57 -13.17
C ALA A 133 2.40 -9.50 -13.78
N LEU A 134 2.88 -8.75 -14.79
CA LEU A 134 2.05 -7.79 -15.53
C LEU A 134 0.91 -8.49 -16.28
N GLU A 135 1.14 -9.66 -16.85
CA GLU A 135 0.06 -10.44 -17.48
C GLU A 135 -1.01 -10.86 -16.46
N VAL A 136 -0.59 -11.35 -15.29
CA VAL A 136 -1.50 -11.69 -14.19
C VAL A 136 -2.28 -10.46 -13.73
N PHE A 137 -1.59 -9.34 -13.49
CA PHE A 137 -2.20 -8.07 -13.09
C PHE A 137 -3.25 -7.58 -14.08
N ARG A 138 -2.92 -7.58 -15.38
CA ARG A 138 -3.83 -7.22 -16.47
C ARG A 138 -5.06 -8.13 -16.53
N ALA A 139 -4.90 -9.42 -16.25
CA ALA A 139 -6.01 -10.36 -16.21
C ALA A 139 -6.99 -10.04 -15.07
N PHE A 140 -6.50 -9.64 -13.90
CA PHE A 140 -7.35 -9.20 -12.79
C PHE A 140 -8.04 -7.87 -13.07
N ARG A 141 -7.29 -6.85 -13.49
CA ARG A 141 -7.86 -5.54 -13.86
C ARG A 141 -8.92 -5.65 -14.95
N GLY A 142 -8.66 -6.48 -15.96
CA GLY A 142 -9.58 -6.71 -17.06
C GLY A 142 -10.75 -7.64 -16.74
N SER A 143 -10.87 -8.13 -15.50
CA SER A 143 -11.86 -9.17 -15.11
C SER A 143 -11.82 -10.42 -16.00
N LYS A 144 -10.62 -10.79 -16.47
CA LYS A 144 -10.35 -11.95 -17.34
C LYS A 144 -9.85 -13.16 -16.57
N ALA A 145 -9.57 -13.02 -15.27
CA ALA A 145 -9.26 -14.16 -14.41
C ALA A 145 -10.55 -14.96 -14.14
N GLU A 146 -10.52 -16.26 -14.48
CA GLU A 146 -11.65 -17.17 -14.29
C GLU A 146 -11.54 -17.87 -12.92
N TYR A 147 -12.67 -18.19 -12.29
CA TYR A 147 -12.69 -18.95 -11.04
C TYR A 147 -13.00 -20.42 -11.34
N ALA A 148 -12.19 -21.34 -10.81
CA ALA A 148 -12.39 -22.77 -11.02
C ALA A 148 -13.71 -23.27 -10.41
N ASP A 149 -14.13 -22.69 -9.29
CA ASP A 149 -15.42 -22.92 -8.64
C ASP A 149 -15.79 -21.74 -7.72
N GLU A 150 -16.94 -21.80 -7.06
CA GLU A 150 -17.39 -20.78 -6.10
C GLU A 150 -16.47 -20.63 -4.89
N LYS A 151 -15.79 -21.71 -4.46
CA LYS A 151 -14.87 -21.68 -3.30
C LYS A 151 -13.57 -20.93 -3.61
N ALA A 152 -13.26 -20.76 -4.90
CA ALA A 152 -12.12 -19.97 -5.36
C ALA A 152 -12.43 -18.46 -5.46
N GLN A 153 -13.70 -18.05 -5.39
CA GLN A 153 -14.07 -16.64 -5.44
C GLN A 153 -13.59 -15.89 -4.19
N PRO A 154 -13.18 -14.62 -4.32
CA PRO A 154 -12.78 -13.82 -3.17
C PRO A 154 -14.00 -13.61 -2.28
N TRP A 155 -13.84 -13.91 -1.00
CA TRP A 155 -14.84 -13.59 0.00
C TRP A 155 -14.91 -12.08 0.31
N ILE A 156 -13.88 -11.30 -0.07
CA ILE A 156 -13.87 -9.84 0.01
C ILE A 156 -13.75 -9.27 -1.40
N LYS A 157 -14.88 -8.78 -1.91
CA LYS A 157 -14.95 -8.17 -3.23
C LYS A 157 -14.40 -6.74 -3.17
N GLY A 158 -13.59 -6.36 -4.17
CA GLY A 158 -13.17 -4.97 -4.38
C GLY A 158 -11.91 -4.55 -3.62
N MET A 159 -11.20 -5.45 -2.94
CA MET A 159 -9.89 -5.11 -2.37
C MET A 159 -8.85 -4.86 -3.47
N PRO A 160 -7.93 -3.91 -3.27
CA PRO A 160 -6.87 -3.66 -4.22
C PRO A 160 -5.84 -4.79 -4.23
N LEU A 161 -5.33 -5.11 -5.42
CA LEU A 161 -4.23 -6.04 -5.61
C LEU A 161 -2.94 -5.38 -5.12
N ARG A 162 -2.25 -6.01 -4.15
CA ARG A 162 -1.07 -5.44 -3.49
C ARG A 162 0.24 -6.10 -3.86
N ARG A 163 0.22 -7.40 -4.16
CA ARG A 163 1.44 -8.15 -4.44
C ARG A 163 1.18 -9.35 -5.34
N ILE A 164 2.15 -9.65 -6.19
CA ILE A 164 2.19 -10.89 -6.99
C ILE A 164 3.46 -11.65 -6.63
N ALA A 165 3.33 -12.94 -6.36
CA ALA A 165 4.43 -13.86 -6.11
C ALA A 165 4.38 -15.08 -7.01
N ARG A 166 5.53 -15.62 -7.38
CA ARG A 166 5.65 -16.93 -8.03
C ARG A 166 5.99 -18.00 -6.99
N GLU A 167 5.15 -19.02 -6.87
CA GLU A 167 5.37 -20.21 -6.03
C GLU A 167 5.32 -21.46 -6.92
N GLY A 168 6.48 -21.91 -7.40
CA GLY A 168 6.55 -23.07 -8.30
C GLY A 168 5.82 -22.85 -9.63
N ALA A 169 4.76 -23.63 -9.87
CA ALA A 169 3.91 -23.50 -11.06
C ALA A 169 2.78 -22.46 -10.91
N HIS A 170 2.60 -21.92 -9.70
CA HIS A 170 1.48 -21.05 -9.35
C HIS A 170 1.92 -19.60 -9.19
N TYR A 171 0.96 -18.69 -9.40
CA TYR A 171 1.05 -17.32 -8.90
C TYR A 171 0.21 -17.17 -7.64
N ILE A 172 0.71 -16.41 -6.67
CA ILE A 172 -0.04 -15.97 -5.51
C ILE A 172 -0.31 -14.48 -5.67
N VAL A 173 -1.59 -14.13 -5.77
CA VAL A 173 -2.05 -12.76 -5.89
C VAL A 173 -2.63 -12.33 -4.55
N SER A 174 -1.97 -11.39 -3.90
CA SER A 174 -2.37 -10.84 -2.61
C SER A 174 -3.20 -9.58 -2.81
N PHE A 175 -4.37 -9.56 -2.19
CA PHE A 175 -5.26 -8.40 -2.09
C PHE A 175 -5.31 -7.96 -0.63
N SER A 176 -5.27 -6.67 -0.35
CA SER A 176 -5.44 -6.18 1.02
C SER A 176 -5.76 -4.69 1.11
N ASP A 177 -6.49 -4.32 2.15
CA ASP A 177 -6.81 -2.95 2.55
C ASP A 177 -6.54 -2.73 4.06
N CYS A 178 -7.22 -1.76 4.70
CA CYS A 178 -6.99 -1.28 6.06
C CYS A 178 -7.39 -2.22 7.21
N GLY A 179 -7.35 -3.53 7.00
CA GLY A 179 -7.70 -4.51 8.03
C GLY A 179 -7.96 -5.87 7.44
N CYS A 180 -8.23 -5.94 6.14
CA CYS A 180 -8.47 -7.17 5.45
C CYS A 180 -7.34 -7.56 4.49
N SER A 181 -7.11 -8.87 4.37
CA SER A 181 -6.22 -9.45 3.37
C SER A 181 -6.85 -10.70 2.78
N ASN A 182 -6.50 -11.03 1.54
CA ASN A 182 -6.91 -12.24 0.84
C ASN A 182 -5.79 -12.66 -0.12
N ASN A 183 -5.55 -13.95 -0.25
CA ASN A 183 -4.62 -14.47 -1.23
C ASN A 183 -5.33 -15.42 -2.19
N GLN A 184 -5.10 -15.23 -3.48
CA GLN A 184 -5.60 -16.11 -4.53
C GLN A 184 -4.44 -16.88 -5.17
N VAL A 185 -4.62 -18.19 -5.31
CA VAL A 185 -3.71 -19.08 -6.03
C VAL A 185 -4.20 -19.18 -7.46
N VAL A 186 -3.32 -18.83 -8.40
CA VAL A 186 -3.65 -18.69 -9.82
C VAL A 186 -2.76 -19.62 -10.63
N GLU A 187 -3.39 -20.36 -11.54
CA GLU A 187 -2.74 -21.20 -12.54
C GLU A 187 -2.89 -20.59 -13.92
N GLN A 188 -1.90 -20.79 -14.78
CA GLN A 188 -2.04 -20.53 -16.21
C GLN A 188 -2.46 -21.84 -16.91
N ARG A 189 -3.64 -21.86 -17.51
CA ARG A 189 -4.21 -23.02 -18.23
C ARG A 189 -4.56 -22.62 -19.65
N ALA A 190 -3.85 -23.18 -20.63
CA ALA A 190 -4.08 -22.90 -22.06
C ALA A 190 -4.20 -21.38 -22.37
N GLY A 191 -3.25 -20.58 -21.85
CA GLY A 191 -3.21 -19.13 -22.05
C GLY A 191 -4.21 -18.31 -21.20
N ARG A 192 -4.98 -18.95 -20.32
CA ARG A 192 -5.92 -18.29 -19.40
C ARG A 192 -5.43 -18.34 -17.97
N PHE A 193 -5.75 -17.33 -17.17
CA PHE A 193 -5.48 -17.32 -15.74
C PHE A 193 -6.71 -17.82 -14.98
N VAL A 194 -6.54 -18.91 -14.24
CA VAL A 194 -7.61 -19.55 -13.48
C VAL A 194 -7.26 -19.50 -11.99
N VAL A 195 -8.13 -18.88 -11.20
CA VAL A 195 -8.06 -18.90 -9.74
C VAL A 195 -8.55 -20.26 -9.28
N VAL A 196 -7.63 -21.05 -8.73
CA VAL A 196 -7.89 -22.44 -8.32
C VAL A 196 -8.15 -22.58 -6.83
N LYS A 197 -7.76 -21.58 -6.04
CA LYS A 197 -7.94 -21.58 -4.59
C LYS A 197 -7.84 -20.18 -4.01
N THR A 198 -8.66 -19.90 -3.01
CA THR A 198 -8.43 -18.79 -2.09
C THR A 198 -7.74 -19.32 -0.82
N ARG A 199 -6.63 -18.72 -0.41
CA ARG A 199 -6.01 -18.98 0.90
C ARG A 199 -6.62 -18.01 1.91
N ASN A 200 -6.95 -18.53 3.10
CA ASN A 200 -7.67 -17.79 4.15
C ASN A 200 -7.06 -16.40 4.34
N GLY A 201 -7.94 -15.42 4.20
CA GLY A 201 -7.67 -14.05 4.53
C GLY A 201 -7.88 -13.78 6.01
N ILE A 202 -7.36 -12.67 6.51
CA ILE A 202 -7.69 -12.15 7.83
C ILE A 202 -8.35 -10.81 7.60
N CYS A 203 -9.54 -10.60 8.20
CA CYS A 203 -10.09 -9.27 8.47
C CYS A 203 -10.06 -9.06 9.98
N ILE A 204 -9.57 -7.90 10.39
CA ILE A 204 -9.56 -7.47 11.79
C ILE A 204 -10.50 -6.29 11.94
#